data_AF-A0A4Q3U8T6-F1
#
_entry.id   AF-A0A4Q3U8T6-F1
#
_cell.length_a   1.000
_cell.length_b   1.000
_cell.length_c   1.000
_cell.angle_alpha   90.00
_cell.angle_beta   90.00
_cell.angle_gamma   90.00
#
_symmetry.space_group_name_H-M   'P 1'
#
loop_
_entity.id
_entity.type
_entity.pdbx_description
1 polymer ?
#
loop_
_entity_poly.entity_id
_entity_poly.type
_entity_poly.pdbx_seq_one_letter_code
_entity_poly.pdbx_strand_id
1 'polypeptide(L)'
;MTIILVAAILSFEDTPDKTVRAFVDALNAKDAAGMSRRVVGQKPGKPPWVYGAMSLKASILKTTIEGDTAKVEVDAEIEANGQRMPKRRETVRLKRVGEDWQILPSDPNEPDQLQSQIIGSLAYMATNSDVFAQAKKAAKRTVCLSNVKQLALSTMLYSMDHNDILPKASAWKKAIAPYAKSERLFYCPEDTSGAVSYFLDSRVGGRSLTSIAFPAETAMVVEGTPKKTAFRHGGRASLGFTDGHAKSVDQKAMLKARTKPLK
;
A
#
# COMPACT_ATOMS: atom_id res chain seq x y z
N MET A 1 12.50 -25.18 55.48
CA MET A 1 12.02 -25.70 54.19
C MET A 1 10.52 -25.83 54.30
N THR A 2 9.76 -24.85 53.82
CA THR A 2 8.29 -24.83 53.95
C THR A 2 7.74 -24.60 52.56
N ILE A 3 7.35 -25.70 51.90
CA ILE A 3 6.69 -25.68 50.60
C ILE A 3 5.24 -25.32 50.87
N ILE A 4 4.84 -24.09 50.55
CA ILE A 4 3.42 -23.70 50.53
C ILE A 4 2.88 -24.10 49.15
N LEU A 5 2.17 -25.23 49.13
CA LEU A 5 1.31 -25.60 48.01
C LEU A 5 0.08 -24.68 48.06
N VAL A 6 0.03 -23.66 47.21
CA VAL A 6 -1.20 -22.88 46.99
C VAL A 6 -2.07 -23.67 46.02
N ALA A 7 -3.19 -24.17 46.54
CA ALA A 7 -4.21 -24.87 45.78
C ALA A 7 -4.79 -23.96 44.68
N ALA A 8 -4.91 -24.51 43.47
CA ALA A 8 -5.51 -23.86 42.32
C ALA A 8 -7.00 -23.57 42.58
N ILE A 9 -7.32 -22.32 42.83
CA ILE A 9 -8.66 -21.78 42.60
C ILE A 9 -8.75 -21.59 41.09
N LEU A 10 -9.62 -22.35 40.42
CA LEU A 10 -9.98 -22.16 39.01
C LEU A 10 -10.82 -20.87 38.89
N SER A 11 -10.19 -19.71 39.07
CA SER A 11 -10.67 -18.46 38.51
C SER A 11 -10.49 -18.54 36.99
N PHE A 12 -11.46 -18.06 36.21
CA PHE A 12 -11.36 -17.82 34.77
C PHE A 12 -10.34 -16.68 34.49
N GLU A 13 -9.10 -16.82 34.95
CA GLU A 13 -8.10 -15.78 34.80
C GLU A 13 -7.72 -15.63 33.32
N ASP A 14 -7.86 -14.41 32.82
CA ASP A 14 -7.22 -13.98 31.59
C ASP A 14 -5.70 -14.03 31.80
N THR A 15 -5.03 -14.87 31.02
CA THR A 15 -3.58 -15.08 31.13
C THR A 15 -2.89 -14.61 29.86
N PRO A 16 -1.62 -14.15 29.94
CA PRO A 16 -0.87 -13.76 28.75
C PRO A 16 -0.86 -14.84 27.67
N ASP A 17 -0.79 -16.11 28.08
CA ASP A 17 -0.82 -17.28 27.20
C ASP A 17 -2.12 -17.39 26.40
N LYS A 18 -3.26 -17.17 27.06
CA LYS A 18 -4.57 -17.20 26.42
C LYS A 18 -4.69 -16.07 25.41
N THR A 19 -4.19 -14.87 25.74
CA THR A 19 -4.16 -13.73 24.80
C THR A 19 -3.35 -14.06 23.54
N VAL A 20 -2.14 -14.62 23.71
CA VAL A 20 -1.28 -14.99 22.57
C VAL A 20 -1.95 -16.07 21.71
N ARG A 21 -2.47 -17.14 22.31
CA ARG A 21 -3.19 -18.21 21.57
C ARG A 21 -4.38 -17.64 20.81
N ALA A 22 -5.20 -16.86 21.47
CA ALA A 22 -6.40 -16.31 20.88
C ALA A 22 -6.11 -15.25 19.79
N PHE A 23 -4.96 -14.58 19.83
CA PHE A 23 -4.48 -13.73 18.73
C PHE A 23 -4.10 -14.59 17.51
N VAL A 24 -3.38 -15.69 17.72
CA VAL A 24 -3.00 -16.64 16.66
C VAL A 24 -4.24 -17.30 16.05
N ASP A 25 -5.20 -17.71 16.88
CA ASP A 25 -6.48 -18.27 16.43
C ASP A 25 -7.27 -17.26 15.59
N ALA A 26 -7.33 -16.00 16.03
CA ALA A 26 -7.98 -14.94 15.27
C ALA A 26 -7.28 -14.69 13.91
N LEU A 27 -5.95 -14.75 13.86
CA LEU A 27 -5.20 -14.67 12.60
C LEU A 27 -5.57 -15.81 11.65
N ASN A 28 -5.54 -17.06 12.14
CA ASN A 28 -5.84 -18.25 11.35
C ASN A 28 -7.32 -18.27 10.88
N ALA A 29 -8.22 -17.74 11.70
CA ALA A 29 -9.64 -17.55 11.37
C ALA A 29 -9.90 -16.33 10.46
N LYS A 30 -8.87 -15.55 10.11
CA LYS A 30 -8.99 -14.30 9.34
C LYS A 30 -9.87 -13.23 10.02
N ASP A 31 -9.95 -13.27 11.35
CA ASP A 31 -10.67 -12.30 12.18
C ASP A 31 -9.75 -11.13 12.59
N ALA A 32 -9.64 -10.15 11.70
CA ALA A 32 -8.84 -8.94 11.95
C ALA A 32 -9.30 -8.15 13.19
N ALA A 33 -10.60 -8.16 13.49
CA ALA A 33 -11.15 -7.49 14.67
C ALA A 33 -10.77 -8.25 15.95
N GLY A 34 -10.81 -9.58 15.92
CA GLY A 34 -10.33 -10.46 16.97
C GLY A 34 -8.84 -10.30 17.25
N MET A 35 -8.02 -10.15 16.20
CA MET A 35 -6.60 -9.82 16.38
C MET A 35 -6.45 -8.46 17.08
N SER A 36 -7.07 -7.42 16.55
CA SER A 36 -6.87 -6.04 17.01
C SER A 36 -7.33 -5.80 18.45
N ARG A 37 -8.39 -6.49 18.91
CA ARG A 37 -8.86 -6.41 20.31
C ARG A 37 -7.83 -6.91 21.34
N ARG A 38 -6.88 -7.74 20.92
CA ARG A 38 -5.84 -8.35 21.77
C ARG A 38 -4.53 -7.58 21.73
N VAL A 39 -4.49 -6.44 21.06
CA VAL A 39 -3.29 -5.62 20.87
C VAL A 39 -3.52 -4.27 21.52
N VAL A 40 -2.50 -3.78 22.23
CA VAL A 40 -2.52 -2.45 22.83
C VAL A 40 -2.83 -1.40 21.76
N GLY A 41 -3.77 -0.51 22.04
CA GLY A 41 -4.22 0.54 21.12
C GLY A 41 -5.45 0.18 20.29
N GLN A 42 -5.99 -1.05 20.40
CA GLN A 42 -7.33 -1.52 20.00
C GLN A 42 -8.07 -0.74 18.90
N LYS A 43 -7.44 -0.50 17.75
CA LYS A 43 -8.11 0.05 16.57
C LYS A 43 -8.34 -1.10 15.58
N PRO A 44 -9.58 -1.62 15.45
CA PRO A 44 -9.86 -2.69 14.51
C PRO A 44 -9.58 -2.22 13.08
N GLY A 45 -8.52 -2.78 12.50
CA GLY A 45 -8.13 -2.55 11.13
C GLY A 45 -8.62 -3.63 10.16
N LYS A 46 -8.47 -3.39 8.85
CA LYS A 46 -8.58 -4.42 7.80
C LYS A 46 -7.19 -4.62 7.15
N PRO A 47 -6.33 -5.50 7.69
CA PRO A 47 -5.00 -5.72 7.12
C PRO A 47 -5.11 -6.35 5.72
N PRO A 48 -4.38 -5.85 4.70
CA PRO A 48 -4.53 -6.32 3.32
C PRO A 48 -4.22 -7.80 3.06
N TRP A 49 -3.44 -8.50 3.89
CA TRP A 49 -3.13 -9.94 3.75
C TRP A 49 -4.13 -10.87 4.44
N VAL A 50 -5.07 -10.35 5.23
CA VAL A 50 -6.14 -11.18 5.83
C VAL A 50 -7.00 -11.85 4.74
N TYR A 51 -6.87 -11.39 3.49
CA TYR A 51 -7.48 -11.98 2.30
C TYR A 51 -6.66 -13.10 1.62
N GLY A 52 -5.45 -13.44 2.10
CA GLY A 52 -4.56 -14.47 1.53
C GLY A 52 -4.54 -15.80 2.30
N ALA A 53 -3.77 -16.77 1.80
CA ALA A 53 -3.50 -18.05 2.46
C ALA A 53 -2.24 -17.94 3.34
N MET A 54 -2.42 -17.48 4.58
CA MET A 54 -1.37 -17.48 5.62
C MET A 54 -1.92 -18.16 6.88
N SER A 55 -1.08 -18.96 7.55
CA SER A 55 -1.35 -19.49 8.88
C SER A 55 -0.14 -19.37 9.79
N LEU A 56 -0.38 -19.34 11.10
CA LEU A 56 0.61 -19.24 12.14
C LEU A 56 0.36 -20.34 13.18
N LYS A 57 1.41 -21.06 13.56
CA LYS A 57 1.44 -21.90 14.75
C LYS A 57 2.37 -21.27 15.78
N ALA A 58 1.93 -21.20 17.04
CA ALA A 58 2.76 -20.71 18.13
C ALA A 58 2.71 -21.70 19.31
N SER A 59 3.86 -22.26 19.65
CA SER A 59 4.03 -23.13 20.82
C SER A 59 4.58 -22.31 21.96
N ILE A 60 3.79 -22.11 23.01
CA ILE A 60 4.24 -21.42 24.23
C ILE A 60 5.24 -22.30 24.98
N LEU A 61 6.38 -21.71 25.31
CA LEU A 61 7.48 -22.37 26.03
C LEU A 61 7.53 -21.94 27.49
N LYS A 62 7.45 -20.63 27.73
CA LYS A 62 7.59 -20.03 29.05
C LYS A 62 6.85 -18.71 29.12
N THR A 63 6.26 -18.44 30.27
CA THR A 63 5.64 -17.15 30.57
C THR A 63 6.20 -16.58 31.84
N THR A 64 6.59 -15.31 31.78
CA THR A 64 7.09 -14.54 32.92
C THR A 64 6.19 -13.33 33.10
N ILE A 65 5.63 -13.15 34.29
CA ILE A 65 4.75 -12.03 34.64
C ILE A 65 5.49 -11.17 35.66
N GLU A 66 5.58 -9.88 35.37
CA GLU A 66 6.22 -8.85 36.20
C GLU A 66 5.24 -7.68 36.34
N GLY A 67 4.41 -7.73 37.39
CA GLY A 67 3.35 -6.75 37.64
C GLY A 67 2.34 -6.70 36.49
N ASP A 68 2.21 -5.53 35.87
CA ASP A 68 1.32 -5.27 34.73
C ASP A 68 1.96 -5.59 33.36
N THR A 69 3.10 -6.27 33.35
CA THR A 69 3.78 -6.68 32.12
C THR A 69 4.02 -8.18 32.11
N ALA A 70 4.06 -8.75 30.91
CA ALA A 70 4.40 -10.15 30.73
C ALA A 70 5.25 -10.37 29.49
N LYS A 71 6.06 -11.43 29.54
CA LYS A 71 6.85 -11.95 28.44
C LYS A 71 6.47 -13.41 28.23
N VAL A 72 6.00 -13.73 27.03
CA VAL A 72 5.66 -15.10 26.62
C VAL A 72 6.68 -15.52 25.56
N GLU A 73 7.57 -16.43 25.93
CA GLU A 73 8.48 -17.08 24.99
C GLU A 73 7.70 -18.10 24.18
N VAL A 74 7.76 -17.96 22.86
CA VAL A 74 7.08 -18.86 21.93
C VAL A 74 8.01 -19.33 20.84
N ASP A 75 7.69 -20.49 20.33
CA ASP A 75 8.22 -21.05 19.11
C ASP A 75 7.15 -20.85 18.02
N ALA A 76 7.38 -19.89 17.11
CA ALA A 76 6.47 -19.45 16.06
C ALA A 76 6.84 -20.03 14.69
N GLU A 77 5.82 -20.40 13.92
CA GLU A 77 5.98 -21.00 12.61
C GLU A 77 4.90 -20.51 11.65
N ILE A 78 5.34 -19.88 10.55
CA ILE A 78 4.46 -19.31 9.53
C ILE A 78 4.41 -20.22 8.32
N GLU A 79 3.23 -20.40 7.76
CA GLU A 79 3.04 -20.92 6.42
C GLU A 79 2.30 -19.87 5.58
N ALA A 80 2.86 -19.47 4.45
CA ALA A 80 2.27 -18.49 3.55
C ALA A 80 2.42 -18.95 2.09
N ASN A 81 1.33 -18.92 1.33
CA ASN A 81 1.30 -19.32 -0.10
C ASN A 81 1.89 -20.73 -0.35
N GLY A 82 1.64 -21.68 0.55
CA GLY A 82 2.17 -23.06 0.46
C GLY A 82 3.66 -23.20 0.82
N GLN A 83 4.33 -22.12 1.22
CA GLN A 83 5.69 -22.15 1.72
C GLN A 83 5.73 -22.04 3.24
N ARG A 84 6.31 -23.05 3.89
CA ARG A 84 6.54 -23.06 5.33
C ARG A 84 7.87 -22.40 5.66
N MET A 85 7.85 -21.39 6.53
CA MET A 85 9.05 -20.70 6.99
C MET A 85 9.71 -21.48 8.13
N PRO A 86 11.03 -21.34 8.33
CA PRO A 86 11.71 -21.95 9.47
C PRO A 86 11.08 -21.49 10.78
N LYS A 87 10.89 -22.45 11.70
CA LYS A 87 10.44 -22.20 13.07
C LYS A 87 11.40 -21.21 13.75
N ARG A 88 10.86 -20.17 14.37
CA ARG A 88 11.63 -19.14 15.08
C ARG A 88 11.19 -19.03 16.53
N ARG A 89 12.16 -18.91 17.42
CA ARG A 89 11.89 -18.55 18.80
C ARG A 89 11.79 -17.03 18.91
N GLU A 90 10.74 -16.54 19.55
CA GLU A 90 10.52 -15.12 19.81
C GLU A 90 9.96 -14.90 21.22
N THR A 91 10.05 -13.66 21.71
CA THR A 91 9.40 -13.24 22.95
C THR A 91 8.27 -12.28 22.62
N VAL A 92 7.04 -12.69 22.88
CA VAL A 92 5.86 -11.84 22.79
C VAL A 92 5.77 -11.01 24.07
N ARG A 93 5.73 -9.69 23.92
CA ARG A 93 5.54 -8.77 25.06
C ARG A 93 4.08 -8.45 25.21
N LEU A 94 3.61 -8.44 26.45
CA LEU A 94 2.23 -8.07 26.79
C LEU A 94 2.23 -7.06 27.93
N LYS A 95 1.15 -6.27 27.96
CA LYS A 95 0.84 -5.33 29.04
C LYS A 95 -0.61 -5.54 29.47
N ARG A 96 -0.86 -5.43 30.77
CA ARG A 96 -2.20 -5.40 31.34
C ARG A 96 -2.84 -4.03 31.06
N VAL A 97 -4.02 -4.03 30.46
CA VAL A 97 -4.82 -2.84 30.13
C VAL A 97 -6.21 -3.05 30.71
N GLY A 98 -6.50 -2.42 31.85
CA GLY A 98 -7.68 -2.77 32.63
C GLY A 98 -7.54 -4.17 33.21
N GLU A 99 -8.52 -5.03 32.96
CA GLU A 99 -8.48 -6.44 33.41
C GLU A 99 -7.80 -7.37 32.40
N ASP A 100 -7.64 -6.92 31.15
CA ASP A 100 -7.19 -7.74 30.04
C ASP A 100 -5.66 -7.68 29.82
N TRP A 101 -5.07 -8.81 29.41
CA TRP A 101 -3.74 -8.83 28.83
C TRP A 101 -3.78 -8.49 27.35
N GLN A 102 -2.87 -7.62 26.90
CA GLN A 102 -2.79 -7.20 25.50
C GLN A 102 -1.37 -7.26 24.99
N ILE A 103 -1.21 -7.75 23.75
CA ILE A 103 0.06 -7.81 23.05
C ILE A 103 0.54 -6.39 22.77
N LEU A 104 1.79 -6.12 23.12
CA LEU A 104 2.49 -4.92 22.71
C LEU A 104 3.01 -5.13 21.27
N PRO A 105 2.55 -4.32 20.30
CA PRO A 105 3.01 -4.43 18.93
C PRO A 105 4.50 -4.05 18.82
N SER A 106 5.18 -4.56 17.79
CA SER A 106 6.56 -4.13 17.49
C SER A 106 6.61 -2.64 17.17
N ASP A 107 7.63 -1.95 17.67
CA ASP A 107 7.88 -0.54 17.34
C ASP A 107 8.49 -0.45 15.93
N PRO A 108 7.87 0.28 14.98
CA PRO A 108 8.41 0.44 13.64
C PRO A 108 9.75 1.19 13.60
N ASN A 109 10.13 1.90 14.67
CA ASN A 109 11.40 2.61 14.80
C ASN A 109 12.52 1.73 15.39
N GLU A 110 12.22 0.49 15.77
CA GLU A 110 13.20 -0.49 16.25
C GLU A 110 13.31 -1.67 15.24
N PRO A 111 14.23 -1.60 14.26
CA PRO A 111 14.30 -2.56 13.16
C PRO A 111 14.45 -4.02 13.61
N ASP A 112 15.17 -4.24 14.70
CA ASP A 112 15.40 -5.57 15.27
C ASP A 112 14.07 -6.23 15.69
N GLN A 113 13.12 -5.45 16.21
CA GLN A 113 11.80 -5.97 16.60
C GLN A 113 11.00 -6.42 15.38
N LEU A 114 11.04 -5.68 14.27
CA LEU A 114 10.33 -6.04 13.04
C LEU A 114 10.88 -7.31 12.38
N GLN A 115 12.18 -7.57 12.51
CA GLN A 115 12.83 -8.73 11.91
C GLN A 115 12.76 -10.00 12.77
N SER A 116 12.69 -9.84 14.10
CA SER A 116 12.74 -10.95 15.06
C SER A 116 11.39 -11.32 15.68
N GLN A 117 10.43 -10.38 15.76
CA GLN A 117 9.14 -10.58 16.43
C GLN A 117 8.03 -10.72 15.38
N ILE A 118 7.70 -11.95 15.02
CA ILE A 118 6.64 -12.29 14.09
C ILE A 118 5.29 -11.82 14.64
N ILE A 119 4.94 -12.24 15.87
CA ILE A 119 3.64 -11.91 16.48
C ILE A 119 3.54 -10.40 16.75
N GLY A 120 4.61 -9.78 17.26
CA GLY A 120 4.67 -8.33 17.47
C GLY A 120 4.46 -7.53 16.19
N SER A 121 5.08 -7.98 15.08
CA SER A 121 4.91 -7.34 13.77
C SER A 121 3.49 -7.52 13.24
N LEU A 122 2.92 -8.72 13.36
CA LEU A 122 1.53 -8.99 12.99
C LEU A 122 0.55 -8.14 13.81
N ALA A 123 0.83 -7.94 15.10
CA ALA A 123 0.05 -7.08 15.99
C ALA A 123 0.11 -5.60 15.58
N TYR A 124 1.32 -5.09 15.24
CA TYR A 124 1.49 -3.74 14.70
C TYR A 124 0.62 -3.55 13.45
N MET A 125 0.67 -4.53 12.55
CA MET A 125 -0.05 -4.42 11.29
C MET A 125 -1.57 -4.60 11.43
N ALA A 126 -2.04 -5.35 12.42
CA ALA A 126 -3.47 -5.49 12.73
C ALA A 126 -4.11 -4.16 13.14
N THR A 127 -3.38 -3.34 13.90
CA THR A 127 -3.86 -2.08 14.50
C THR A 127 -3.58 -0.83 13.66
N ASN A 128 -2.69 -0.93 12.66
CA ASN A 128 -2.26 0.21 11.83
C ASN A 128 -2.72 0.11 10.36
N SER A 129 -3.78 -0.63 10.06
CA SER A 129 -4.22 -0.87 8.67
C SER A 129 -4.51 0.41 7.88
N ASP A 130 -4.99 1.47 8.55
CA ASP A 130 -5.29 2.74 7.90
C ASP A 130 -4.03 3.42 7.35
N VAL A 131 -2.93 3.35 8.11
CA VAL A 131 -1.62 3.86 7.68
C VAL A 131 -1.13 3.09 6.46
N PHE A 132 -1.27 1.76 6.46
CA PHE A 132 -0.92 0.94 5.28
C PHE A 132 -1.81 1.23 4.07
N ALA A 133 -3.11 1.46 4.27
CA ALA A 133 -4.02 1.83 3.20
C ALA A 133 -3.65 3.19 2.59
N GLN A 134 -3.30 4.17 3.44
CA GLN A 134 -2.79 5.48 3.01
C GLN A 134 -1.46 5.35 2.27
N ALA A 135 -0.50 4.59 2.79
CA ALA A 135 0.78 4.32 2.15
C ALA A 135 0.60 3.66 0.77
N LYS A 136 -0.31 2.67 0.66
CA LYS A 136 -0.65 2.03 -0.62
C LYS A 136 -1.24 3.03 -1.62
N LYS A 137 -2.16 3.91 -1.19
CA LYS A 137 -2.70 4.99 -2.04
C LYS A 137 -1.59 5.95 -2.50
N ALA A 138 -0.70 6.35 -1.59
CA ALA A 138 0.44 7.21 -1.93
C ALA A 138 1.38 6.54 -2.95
N ALA A 139 1.72 5.27 -2.76
CA ALA A 139 2.54 4.51 -3.70
C ALA A 139 1.89 4.41 -5.10
N LYS A 140 0.58 4.11 -5.16
CA LYS A 140 -0.17 4.07 -6.42
C LYS A 140 -0.16 5.42 -7.14
N ARG A 141 -0.32 6.53 -6.41
CA ARG A 141 -0.21 7.89 -6.97
C ARG A 141 1.17 8.15 -7.58
N THR A 142 2.24 7.76 -6.89
CA THR A 142 3.62 7.90 -7.42
C THR A 142 3.83 7.09 -8.69
N VAL A 143 3.32 5.85 -8.73
CA VAL A 143 3.40 4.99 -9.93
C VAL A 143 2.60 5.58 -11.09
N CYS A 144 1.38 6.10 -10.86
CA CYS A 144 0.59 6.78 -11.89
C CYS A 144 1.36 7.97 -12.50
N LEU A 145 1.96 8.82 -11.66
CA LEU A 145 2.75 9.96 -12.13
C LEU A 145 3.98 9.52 -12.94
N SER A 146 4.66 8.44 -12.51
CA SER A 146 5.78 7.85 -13.24
C SER A 146 5.35 7.29 -14.60
N ASN A 147 4.21 6.60 -14.66
CA ASN A 147 3.63 6.11 -15.90
C ASN A 147 3.35 7.27 -16.87
N VAL A 148 2.72 8.35 -16.40
CA VAL A 148 2.46 9.54 -17.22
C VAL A 148 3.76 10.20 -17.71
N LYS A 149 4.80 10.30 -16.86
CA LYS A 149 6.11 10.82 -17.26
C LYS A 149 6.72 9.95 -18.37
N GLN A 150 6.69 8.63 -18.23
CA GLN A 150 7.23 7.72 -19.24
C GLN A 150 6.44 7.81 -20.55
N LEU A 151 5.11 7.88 -20.51
CA LEU A 151 4.26 8.05 -21.70
C LEU A 151 4.48 9.40 -22.38
N ALA A 152 4.67 10.48 -21.61
CA ALA A 152 5.01 11.79 -22.16
C ALA A 152 6.36 11.73 -22.89
N LEU A 153 7.38 11.14 -22.28
CA LEU A 153 8.68 10.92 -22.93
C LEU A 153 8.57 10.04 -24.19
N SER A 154 7.82 8.94 -24.15
CA SER A 154 7.56 8.10 -25.34
C SER A 154 6.87 8.88 -26.46
N THR A 155 6.00 9.82 -26.12
CA THR A 155 5.35 10.70 -27.10
C THR A 155 6.33 11.71 -27.70
N MET A 156 7.27 12.22 -26.91
CA MET A 156 8.35 13.08 -27.40
C MET A 156 9.32 12.33 -28.31
N LEU A 157 9.67 11.07 -27.95
CA LEU A 157 10.49 10.20 -28.79
C LEU A 157 9.85 9.98 -30.16
N TYR A 158 8.56 9.64 -30.18
CA TYR A 158 7.79 9.56 -31.43
C TYR A 158 7.91 10.85 -32.24
N SER A 159 7.70 12.01 -31.61
CA SER A 159 7.75 13.30 -32.30
C SER A 159 9.09 13.55 -32.99
N MET A 160 10.21 13.20 -32.34
CA MET A 160 11.55 13.37 -32.92
C MET A 160 11.75 12.53 -34.20
N ASP A 161 11.16 11.34 -34.26
CA ASP A 161 11.20 10.48 -35.45
C ASP A 161 10.18 10.89 -36.54
N HIS A 162 9.29 11.83 -36.23
CA HIS A 162 8.16 12.23 -37.07
C HIS A 162 8.14 13.74 -37.33
N ASN A 163 9.31 14.35 -37.58
CA ASN A 163 9.46 15.78 -37.94
C ASN A 163 8.82 16.74 -36.94
N ASP A 164 9.02 16.48 -35.65
CA ASP A 164 8.42 17.22 -34.55
C ASP A 164 6.87 17.19 -34.50
N ILE A 165 6.23 16.24 -35.19
CA ILE A 165 4.77 16.10 -35.21
C ILE A 165 4.33 15.11 -34.12
N LEU A 166 3.44 15.57 -33.24
CA LEU A 166 2.79 14.72 -32.26
C LEU A 166 1.85 13.70 -32.93
N PRO A 167 1.72 12.49 -32.39
CA PRO A 167 0.82 11.49 -32.95
C PRO A 167 -0.63 11.95 -32.93
N LYS A 168 -1.46 11.45 -33.85
CA LYS A 168 -2.91 11.70 -33.78
C LYS A 168 -3.47 11.09 -32.50
N ALA A 169 -4.29 11.86 -31.77
CA ALA A 169 -4.84 11.42 -30.48
C ALA A 169 -5.62 10.09 -30.57
N SER A 170 -6.34 9.86 -31.68
CA SER A 170 -7.09 8.61 -31.92
C SER A 170 -6.21 7.37 -32.10
N ALA A 171 -4.95 7.54 -32.48
CA ALA A 171 -4.00 6.45 -32.71
C ALA A 171 -2.85 6.44 -31.68
N TRP A 172 -2.90 7.31 -30.67
CA TRP A 172 -1.77 7.63 -29.80
C TRP A 172 -1.11 6.40 -29.19
N LYS A 173 -1.86 5.54 -28.49
CA LYS A 173 -1.32 4.32 -27.85
C LYS A 173 -0.56 3.45 -28.85
N LYS A 174 -1.15 3.21 -30.03
CA LYS A 174 -0.52 2.39 -31.09
C LYS A 174 0.73 3.07 -31.64
N ALA A 175 0.68 4.38 -31.84
CA ALA A 175 1.79 5.16 -32.37
C ALA A 175 3.00 5.18 -31.42
N ILE A 176 2.77 5.32 -30.12
CA ILE A 176 3.87 5.39 -29.14
C ILE A 176 4.30 4.03 -28.58
N ALA A 177 3.60 2.94 -28.92
CA ALA A 177 3.91 1.60 -28.44
C ALA A 177 5.38 1.16 -28.68
N PRO A 178 6.03 1.45 -29.83
CA PRO A 178 7.45 1.12 -30.02
C PRO A 178 8.39 1.84 -29.04
N TYR A 179 7.98 3.00 -28.53
CA TYR A 179 8.75 3.84 -27.61
C TYR A 179 8.36 3.59 -26.14
N ALA A 180 7.24 2.91 -25.90
CA ALA A 180 6.75 2.56 -24.58
C ALA A 180 7.29 1.17 -24.20
N LYS A 181 8.22 1.13 -23.25
CA LYS A 181 8.91 -0.10 -22.84
C LYS A 181 8.02 -1.19 -22.22
N SER A 182 6.77 -0.87 -21.89
CA SER A 182 5.82 -1.81 -21.31
C SER A 182 4.37 -1.38 -21.53
N GLU A 183 3.53 -2.35 -21.87
CA GLU A 183 2.07 -2.18 -21.97
C GLU A 183 1.44 -1.75 -20.63
N ARG A 184 2.06 -2.11 -19.49
CA ARG A 184 1.58 -1.73 -18.15
C ARG A 184 1.59 -0.23 -17.91
N LEU A 185 2.39 0.54 -18.66
CA LEU A 185 2.47 2.00 -18.54
C LEU A 185 1.13 2.66 -18.88
N PHE A 186 0.29 2.04 -19.72
CA PHE A 186 -0.99 2.59 -20.14
C PHE A 186 -2.11 2.48 -19.09
N TYR A 187 -1.84 1.85 -17.95
CA TYR A 187 -2.85 1.61 -16.91
C TYR A 187 -2.45 2.31 -15.61
N CYS A 188 -3.41 2.99 -15.00
CA CYS A 188 -3.27 3.58 -13.68
C CYS A 188 -3.50 2.48 -12.63
N PRO A 189 -2.65 2.36 -11.60
CA PRO A 189 -2.80 1.32 -10.56
C PRO A 189 -4.04 1.52 -9.66
N GLU A 190 -4.74 2.65 -9.77
CA GLU A 190 -6.06 2.89 -9.16
C GLU A 190 -7.24 2.67 -10.12
N ASP A 191 -6.97 2.47 -11.41
CA ASP A 191 -8.02 2.19 -12.39
C ASP A 191 -8.27 0.68 -12.46
N THR A 192 -9.44 0.26 -11.99
CA THR A 192 -9.86 -1.16 -12.00
C THR A 192 -10.73 -1.50 -13.21
N SER A 193 -10.94 -0.58 -14.15
CA SER A 193 -11.82 -0.81 -15.31
C SER A 193 -11.20 -1.74 -16.36
N GLY A 194 -9.89 -1.95 -16.32
CA GLY A 194 -9.15 -2.67 -17.37
C GLY A 194 -8.99 -1.87 -18.67
N ALA A 195 -9.55 -0.66 -18.75
CA ALA A 195 -9.35 0.25 -19.87
C ALA A 195 -8.03 1.03 -19.75
N VAL A 196 -7.54 1.53 -20.88
CA VAL A 196 -6.39 2.45 -20.91
C VAL A 196 -6.74 3.70 -20.09
N SER A 197 -5.87 4.05 -19.14
CA SER A 197 -6.14 5.09 -18.14
C SER A 197 -5.63 6.47 -18.51
N TYR A 198 -5.01 6.62 -19.69
CA TYR A 198 -4.42 7.87 -20.15
C TYR A 198 -4.80 8.13 -21.61
N PHE A 199 -4.84 9.39 -22.01
CA PHE A 199 -5.05 9.77 -23.41
C PHE A 199 -4.18 10.96 -23.79
N LEU A 200 -3.94 11.12 -25.10
CA LEU A 200 -3.33 12.32 -25.65
C LEU A 200 -4.42 13.39 -25.84
N ASP A 201 -4.20 14.60 -25.34
CA ASP A 201 -5.11 15.73 -25.56
C ASP A 201 -5.25 16.00 -27.07
N SER A 202 -6.48 15.92 -27.58
CA SER A 202 -6.77 16.08 -29.01
C SER A 202 -6.42 17.46 -29.55
N ARG A 203 -6.27 18.47 -28.69
CA ARG A 203 -5.83 19.81 -29.11
C ARG A 203 -4.40 19.82 -29.62
N VAL A 204 -3.53 18.97 -29.06
CA VAL A 204 -2.10 18.88 -29.44
C VAL A 204 -1.83 17.71 -30.39
N GLY A 205 -2.67 16.68 -30.40
CA GLY A 205 -2.48 15.52 -31.28
C GLY A 205 -2.45 15.91 -32.76
N GLY A 206 -1.44 15.45 -33.49
CA GLY A 206 -1.23 15.76 -34.91
C GLY A 206 -0.60 17.13 -35.19
N ARG A 207 -0.28 17.94 -34.16
CA ARG A 207 0.38 19.24 -34.33
C ARG A 207 1.89 19.12 -34.21
N SER A 208 2.60 20.05 -34.82
CA SER A 208 4.03 20.20 -34.57
C SER A 208 4.28 20.74 -33.15
N LEU A 209 5.25 20.20 -32.43
CA LEU A 209 5.71 20.73 -31.14
C LEU A 209 6.10 22.21 -31.23
N THR A 210 6.60 22.65 -32.38
CA THR A 210 6.98 24.06 -32.63
C THR A 210 5.79 25.03 -32.57
N SER A 211 4.57 24.53 -32.84
CA SER A 211 3.32 25.29 -32.74
C SER A 211 2.81 25.44 -31.30
N ILE A 212 3.47 24.84 -30.31
CA ILE A 212 3.05 24.95 -28.91
C ILE A 212 3.69 26.19 -28.28
N ALA A 213 2.85 27.15 -27.89
CA ALA A 213 3.31 28.42 -27.32
C ALA A 213 3.93 28.28 -25.92
N PHE A 214 3.36 27.40 -25.10
CA PHE A 214 3.76 27.21 -23.70
C PHE A 214 4.02 25.73 -23.40
N PRO A 215 5.17 25.15 -23.82
CA PRO A 215 5.40 23.71 -23.72
C PRO A 215 5.32 23.14 -22.30
N ALA A 216 5.82 23.88 -21.30
CA ALA A 216 5.79 23.50 -19.89
C ALA A 216 4.44 23.77 -19.20
N GLU A 217 3.45 24.35 -19.90
CA GLU A 217 2.12 24.59 -19.32
C GLU A 217 0.98 23.96 -20.13
N THR A 218 1.27 23.41 -21.31
CA THR A 218 0.27 22.77 -22.17
C THR A 218 0.23 21.27 -21.90
N ALA A 219 -0.93 20.78 -21.46
CA ALA A 219 -1.13 19.35 -21.23
C ALA A 219 -1.07 18.55 -22.55
N MET A 220 -0.30 17.47 -22.55
CA MET A 220 -0.14 16.52 -23.64
C MET A 220 -0.78 15.18 -23.29
N VAL A 221 -0.35 14.55 -22.20
CA VAL A 221 -0.87 13.27 -21.71
C VAL A 221 -1.74 13.52 -20.49
N VAL A 222 -2.95 12.97 -20.48
CA VAL A 222 -3.95 13.26 -19.45
C VAL A 222 -4.47 11.96 -18.86
N GLU A 223 -4.49 11.85 -17.53
CA GLU A 223 -5.17 10.77 -16.83
C GLU A 223 -6.70 10.84 -17.03
N GLY A 224 -7.29 9.74 -17.49
CA GLY A 224 -8.71 9.60 -17.76
C GLY A 224 -8.99 9.08 -19.17
N THR A 225 -10.10 9.53 -19.74
CA THR A 225 -10.53 9.21 -21.09
C THR A 225 -10.67 10.49 -21.91
N PRO A 226 -10.69 10.42 -23.26
CA PRO A 226 -10.91 11.59 -24.11
C PRO A 226 -12.17 12.40 -23.75
N LYS A 227 -13.19 11.75 -23.16
CA LYS A 227 -14.44 12.39 -22.71
C LYS A 227 -14.34 13.03 -21.33
N LYS A 228 -13.50 12.49 -20.43
CA LYS A 228 -13.47 12.91 -19.03
C LYS A 228 -12.10 12.65 -18.40
N THR A 229 -11.49 13.71 -17.86
CA THR A 229 -10.31 13.61 -16.99
C THR A 229 -10.68 12.90 -15.69
N ALA A 230 -9.82 11.99 -15.24
CA ALA A 230 -10.00 11.25 -14.00
C ALA A 230 -9.10 11.83 -12.89
N PHE A 231 -9.71 12.15 -11.74
CA PHE A 231 -9.04 12.66 -10.55
C PHE A 231 -8.91 11.57 -9.48
N ARG A 232 -8.26 10.46 -9.84
CA ARG A 232 -8.25 9.22 -9.02
C ARG A 232 -7.51 9.41 -7.69
N HIS A 233 -6.48 10.23 -7.69
CA HIS A 233 -5.53 10.34 -6.59
C HIS A 233 -5.90 11.45 -5.59
N GLY A 234 -7.02 11.29 -4.90
CA GLY A 234 -7.47 12.24 -3.87
C GLY A 234 -7.85 13.61 -4.46
N GLY A 235 -8.63 13.62 -5.53
CA GLY A 235 -9.05 14.85 -6.21
C GLY A 235 -7.98 15.42 -7.14
N ARG A 236 -6.93 14.64 -7.46
CA ARG A 236 -5.83 15.03 -8.35
C ARG A 236 -5.70 14.09 -9.52
N ALA A 237 -5.28 14.64 -10.66
CA ALA A 237 -4.96 13.90 -11.89
C ALA A 237 -3.47 14.03 -12.20
N SER A 238 -2.89 13.02 -12.83
CA SER A 238 -1.53 13.08 -13.38
C SER A 238 -1.57 13.60 -14.82
N LEU A 239 -0.78 14.64 -15.11
CA LEU A 239 -0.62 15.22 -16.44
C LEU A 239 0.83 15.13 -16.90
N GLY A 240 1.02 14.82 -18.18
CA GLY A 240 2.28 14.98 -18.92
C GLY A 240 2.17 16.20 -19.81
N PHE A 241 3.21 17.01 -19.88
CA PHE A 241 3.25 18.27 -20.62
C PHE A 241 4.04 18.14 -21.91
N THR A 242 3.84 19.06 -22.84
CA THR A 242 4.47 19.05 -24.17
C THR A 242 5.98 19.30 -24.18
N ASP A 243 6.60 19.61 -23.04
CA ASP A 243 8.06 19.58 -22.84
C ASP A 243 8.56 18.23 -22.25
N GLY A 244 7.64 17.28 -22.05
CA GLY A 244 7.90 15.96 -21.52
C GLY A 244 7.91 15.84 -20.00
N HIS A 245 7.74 16.90 -19.19
CA HIS A 245 7.60 16.74 -17.74
C HIS A 245 6.21 16.24 -17.34
N ALA A 246 6.07 15.81 -16.08
CA ALA A 246 4.79 15.39 -15.55
C ALA A 246 4.50 16.02 -14.19
N LYS A 247 3.23 16.28 -13.91
CA LYS A 247 2.78 16.90 -12.66
C LYS A 247 1.45 16.33 -12.23
N SER A 248 1.31 16.10 -10.93
CA SER A 248 0.01 15.87 -10.29
C SER A 248 -0.68 17.22 -10.08
N VAL A 249 -1.89 17.40 -10.59
CA VAL A 249 -2.63 18.67 -10.58
C VAL A 249 -4.03 18.51 -10.01
N ASP A 250 -4.59 19.59 -9.46
CA ASP A 250 -6.01 19.68 -9.14
C ASP A 250 -6.83 20.07 -10.39
N GLN A 251 -8.15 20.19 -10.22
CA GLN A 251 -9.08 20.50 -11.31
C GLN A 251 -8.84 21.88 -11.95
N LYS A 252 -8.48 22.90 -11.16
CA LYS A 252 -8.25 24.26 -11.67
C LYS A 252 -6.98 24.30 -12.52
N ALA A 253 -5.90 23.71 -12.02
CA ALA A 253 -4.65 23.61 -12.76
C ALA A 253 -4.78 22.73 -14.01
N MET A 254 -5.58 21.66 -13.96
CA MET A 254 -5.91 20.84 -15.12
C MET A 254 -6.61 21.66 -16.21
N LEU A 255 -7.66 22.40 -15.85
CA LEU A 255 -8.38 23.24 -16.80
C LEU A 255 -7.44 24.26 -17.45
N LYS A 256 -6.63 24.96 -16.64
CA LYS A 256 -5.65 25.93 -17.14
C LYS A 256 -4.69 25.31 -18.15
N ALA A 257 -4.14 24.12 -17.85
CA ALA A 257 -3.21 23.44 -18.74
C ALA A 257 -3.89 22.95 -20.05
N ARG A 258 -5.18 22.64 -19.98
CA ARG A 258 -6.01 22.21 -21.11
C ARG A 258 -6.68 23.36 -21.88
N THR A 259 -6.42 24.61 -21.52
CA THR A 259 -6.92 25.79 -22.24
C THR A 259 -5.80 26.75 -22.67
N LYS A 260 -4.53 26.36 -22.50
CA LYS A 260 -3.40 27.15 -23.00
C LYS A 260 -3.50 27.33 -24.53
N PRO A 261 -3.21 28.56 -25.03
CA PRO A 261 -3.26 28.84 -26.45
C PRO A 261 -2.16 28.08 -27.19
N LEU A 262 -2.45 27.74 -28.44
CA LEU A 262 -1.52 27.20 -29.41
C LEU A 262 -1.13 28.35 -30.36
N LYS A 263 0.04 28.29 -30.99
CA LYS A 263 0.47 29.27 -32.00
C LYS A 263 -0.30 29.08 -33.30
#